data_AF-A0A949LFU7-F1
#
_entry.id   AF-A0A949LFU7-F1
#
_cell.length_a   1.000
_cell.length_b   1.000
_cell.length_c   1.000
_cell.angle_alpha   90.00
_cell.angle_beta   90.00
_cell.angle_gamma   90.00
#
_symmetry.space_group_name_H-M   'P 1'
#
loop_
_entity.id
_entity.type
_entity.pdbx_description
1 polymer ?
#
loop_
_entity_poly.entity_id
_entity_poly.type
_entity_poly.pdbx_seq_one_letter_code
_entity_poly.pdbx_strand_id
1 'polypeptide(L)'
;MRRSVFTSRLVALLSILTAIGPATLLAASPEIRGTWLTTTSSDDWSTANLQTTMNSLKQTGFNTVYVEAWKQGYTNFTSGSLTAFTGSQSLNPTVSGRNFLNETRTAAANAGLIHGAWFEYGLMAEYSSPSN
;
A
#
# COMPACT_ATOMS: atom_id res chain seq x y z
N MET A 1 71.11 12.13 1.31
CA MET A 1 70.06 12.42 0.30
C MET A 1 69.32 11.12 -0.06
N ARG A 2 68.41 10.61 0.80
CA ARG A 2 67.64 9.36 0.57
C ARG A 2 66.57 9.13 1.68
N ARG A 3 65.58 10.02 1.79
CA ARG A 3 64.46 9.86 2.75
C ARG A 3 63.06 10.15 2.17
N SER A 4 62.95 10.47 0.89
CA SER A 4 61.71 11.03 0.30
C SER A 4 60.87 10.04 -0.52
N VAL A 5 61.31 8.79 -0.74
CA VAL A 5 60.60 7.84 -1.63
C VAL A 5 59.68 6.86 -0.86
N PHE A 6 59.94 6.62 0.42
CA PHE A 6 59.20 5.62 1.21
C PHE A 6 57.82 6.10 1.68
N THR A 7 57.66 7.39 1.98
CA THR A 7 56.39 7.95 2.46
C THR A 7 55.34 8.10 1.35
N SER A 8 55.76 8.22 0.08
CA SER A 8 54.86 8.40 -1.06
C SER A 8 54.17 7.10 -1.50
N ARG A 9 54.82 5.94 -1.36
CA ARG A 9 54.23 4.64 -1.74
C ARG A 9 53.19 4.11 -0.74
N LEU A 10 53.31 4.47 0.54
CA LEU A 10 52.37 4.05 1.58
C LEU A 10 51.03 4.79 1.50
N VAL A 11 51.05 6.07 1.11
CA VAL A 11 49.83 6.87 0.87
C VAL A 11 49.09 6.35 -0.36
N ALA A 12 49.80 6.00 -1.44
CA ALA A 12 49.19 5.48 -2.67
C ALA A 12 48.50 4.11 -2.48
N LEU A 13 49.05 3.22 -1.64
CA LEU A 13 48.43 1.93 -1.33
C LEU A 13 47.17 2.05 -0.44
N LEU A 14 47.10 3.07 0.42
CA LEU A 14 45.92 3.35 1.25
C LEU A 14 44.77 3.99 0.44
N SER A 15 45.09 4.71 -0.64
CA SER A 15 44.09 5.32 -1.54
C SER A 15 43.44 4.35 -2.53
N ILE A 16 44.09 3.20 -2.82
CA ILE A 16 43.54 2.19 -3.74
C ILE A 16 42.52 1.29 -3.02
N LEU A 17 42.62 1.14 -1.69
CA LEU A 17 41.70 0.30 -0.90
C LEU A 17 40.34 0.96 -0.61
N THR A 18 40.22 2.29 -0.76
CA THR A 18 38.95 3.02 -0.60
C THR A 18 38.10 3.10 -1.88
N ALA A 19 38.62 2.65 -3.02
CA ALA A 19 37.92 2.74 -4.31
C ALA A 19 37.00 1.54 -4.61
N ILE A 20 37.03 0.50 -3.77
CA ILE A 20 36.10 -0.63 -3.85
C ILE A 20 35.21 -0.57 -2.61
N GLY A 21 34.28 0.39 -2.59
CA GLY A 21 33.15 0.32 -1.67
C GLY A 21 32.40 -1.00 -1.88
N PRO A 22 31.83 -1.62 -0.83
CA PRO A 22 31.08 -2.85 -0.99
C PRO A 22 30.04 -2.64 -2.09
N ALA A 23 30.02 -3.53 -3.09
CA ALA A 23 28.94 -3.56 -4.04
C ALA A 23 27.65 -3.58 -3.23
N THR A 24 26.82 -2.55 -3.38
CA THR A 24 25.50 -2.52 -2.80
C THR A 24 24.74 -3.68 -3.43
N LEU A 25 24.72 -4.82 -2.76
CA LEU A 25 23.79 -5.89 -3.03
C LEU A 25 22.42 -5.23 -2.97
N LEU A 26 21.77 -5.08 -4.13
CA LEU A 26 20.38 -4.67 -4.18
C LEU A 26 19.63 -5.73 -3.39
N ALA A 27 19.24 -5.38 -2.16
CA ALA A 27 18.39 -6.25 -1.36
C ALA A 27 17.17 -6.56 -2.23
N ALA A 28 16.84 -7.85 -2.33
CA ALA A 28 15.62 -8.26 -3.01
C ALA A 28 14.45 -7.47 -2.41
N SER A 29 13.48 -7.07 -3.24
CA SER A 29 12.29 -6.40 -2.75
C SER A 29 11.66 -7.22 -1.62
N PRO A 30 11.23 -6.59 -0.52
CA PRO A 30 10.58 -7.31 0.57
C PRO A 30 9.41 -8.14 0.04
N GLU A 31 9.26 -9.36 0.56
CA GLU A 31 8.11 -10.21 0.27
C GLU A 31 6.81 -9.46 0.58
N ILE A 32 5.85 -9.50 -0.36
CA ILE A 32 4.51 -8.98 -0.14
C ILE A 32 3.66 -10.08 0.49
N ARG A 33 3.11 -9.81 1.67
CA ARG A 33 2.12 -10.66 2.35
C ARG A 33 0.83 -9.86 2.43
N GLY A 34 0.07 -9.95 1.34
CA GLY A 34 -1.14 -9.16 1.11
C GLY A 34 -2.41 -9.95 1.34
N THR A 35 -3.48 -9.25 1.76
CA THR A 35 -4.85 -9.77 1.73
C THR A 35 -5.83 -8.69 1.29
N TRP A 36 -7.05 -9.09 0.94
CA TRP A 36 -8.14 -8.19 0.58
C TRP A 36 -8.99 -7.83 1.80
N LEU A 37 -9.46 -6.57 1.83
CA LEU A 37 -10.55 -6.13 2.70
C LEU A 37 -11.73 -5.72 1.81
N THR A 38 -12.83 -6.44 1.96
CA THR A 38 -14.05 -6.26 1.16
C THR A 38 -15.19 -5.76 2.03
N THR A 39 -16.19 -5.14 1.41
CA THR A 39 -17.44 -4.76 2.10
C THR A 39 -18.47 -5.90 2.13
N THR A 40 -18.16 -7.06 1.54
CA THR A 40 -19.09 -8.17 1.34
C THR A 40 -18.98 -9.19 2.46
N SER A 41 -20.14 -9.63 2.98
CA SER A 41 -20.26 -10.78 3.90
C SER A 41 -19.37 -10.75 5.16
N SER A 42 -18.96 -9.56 5.61
CA SER A 42 -18.19 -9.37 6.86
C SER A 42 -18.52 -8.01 7.48
N ASP A 43 -18.22 -7.83 8.78
CA ASP A 43 -18.31 -6.56 9.51
C ASP A 43 -16.93 -6.02 9.93
N ASP A 44 -15.86 -6.66 9.44
CA ASP A 44 -14.44 -6.30 9.66
C ASP A 44 -14.11 -4.86 9.26
N TRP A 45 -14.89 -4.30 8.34
CA TRP A 45 -14.74 -2.96 7.80
C TRP A 45 -15.60 -1.90 8.53
N SER A 46 -16.43 -2.33 9.48
CA SER A 46 -17.25 -1.43 10.29
C SER A 46 -16.39 -0.48 11.11
N THR A 47 -16.91 0.71 11.43
CA THR A 47 -16.18 1.70 12.25
C THR A 47 -15.73 1.11 13.59
N ALA A 48 -16.51 0.19 14.17
CA ALA A 48 -16.19 -0.45 15.44
C ALA A 48 -15.05 -1.47 15.33
N ASN A 49 -14.97 -2.23 14.23
CA ASN A 49 -14.04 -3.35 14.12
C ASN A 49 -12.76 -3.01 13.34
N LEU A 50 -12.80 -1.99 12.47
CA LEU A 50 -11.76 -1.71 11.48
C LEU A 50 -10.34 -1.68 12.03
N GLN A 51 -10.10 -0.98 13.14
CA GLN A 51 -8.75 -0.92 13.72
C GLN A 51 -8.31 -2.26 14.29
N THR A 52 -9.22 -3.00 14.92
CA THR A 52 -8.96 -4.35 15.45
C THR A 52 -8.64 -5.32 14.32
N THR A 53 -9.40 -5.30 13.22
CA THR A 53 -9.13 -6.10 12.02
C THR A 53 -7.73 -5.80 11.47
N MET A 54 -7.35 -4.53 11.30
CA MET A 54 -6.02 -4.16 10.80
C MET A 54 -4.90 -4.63 11.74
N ASN A 55 -5.10 -4.51 13.05
CA ASN A 55 -4.13 -4.98 14.05
C ASN A 55 -3.98 -6.50 13.99
N SER A 56 -5.08 -7.25 13.86
CA SER A 56 -5.07 -8.71 13.70
C SER A 56 -4.29 -9.12 12.45
N LEU A 57 -4.55 -8.47 11.30
CA LEU A 57 -3.80 -8.73 10.07
C LEU A 57 -2.29 -8.55 10.28
N LYS A 58 -1.89 -7.47 10.95
CA LYS A 58 -0.48 -7.22 11.26
C LYS A 58 0.11 -8.31 12.16
N GLN A 59 -0.60 -8.70 13.22
CA GLN A 59 -0.18 -9.73 14.17
C GLN A 59 -0.06 -11.12 13.53
N THR A 60 -0.94 -11.45 12.58
CA THR A 60 -0.88 -12.68 11.78
C THR A 60 0.29 -12.69 10.78
N GLY A 61 0.91 -11.54 10.53
CA GLY A 61 2.11 -11.42 9.70
C GLY A 61 1.90 -10.77 8.34
N PHE A 62 0.68 -10.32 8.01
CA PHE A 62 0.44 -9.53 6.81
C PHE A 62 1.18 -8.18 6.89
N ASN A 63 1.59 -7.69 5.72
CA ASN A 63 2.24 -6.39 5.59
C ASN A 63 1.51 -5.44 4.64
N THR A 64 0.52 -5.94 3.90
CA THR A 64 -0.23 -5.19 2.90
C THR A 64 -1.71 -5.56 2.98
N VAL A 65 -2.60 -4.57 2.85
CA VAL A 65 -4.05 -4.74 2.72
C VAL A 65 -4.53 -4.04 1.46
N TYR A 66 -5.27 -4.76 0.64
CA TYR A 66 -5.90 -4.25 -0.58
C TYR A 66 -7.38 -4.00 -0.30
N VAL A 67 -7.76 -2.72 -0.24
CA VAL A 67 -9.12 -2.31 0.12
C VAL A 67 -9.90 -2.01 -1.14
N GLU A 68 -11.10 -2.56 -1.21
CA GLU A 68 -12.08 -2.30 -2.27
C GLU A 68 -12.36 -0.80 -2.40
N ALA A 69 -11.77 -0.16 -3.41
CA ALA A 69 -12.01 1.23 -3.77
C ALA A 69 -13.17 1.37 -4.75
N TRP A 70 -13.43 0.31 -5.52
CA TRP A 70 -14.54 0.19 -6.46
C TRP A 70 -15.23 -1.15 -6.30
N LYS A 71 -16.56 -1.13 -6.33
CA LYS A 71 -17.44 -2.30 -6.25
C LYS A 71 -18.64 -2.13 -7.16
N GLN A 72 -18.84 -3.06 -8.09
CA GLN A 72 -20.06 -3.18 -8.90
C GLN A 72 -20.57 -1.87 -9.57
N GLY A 73 -19.70 -0.93 -9.93
CA GLY A 73 -20.13 0.37 -10.52
C GLY A 73 -20.07 1.56 -9.56
N TYR A 74 -19.74 1.33 -8.30
CA TYR A 74 -19.64 2.36 -7.27
C TYR A 74 -18.22 2.50 -6.73
N THR A 75 -17.93 3.67 -6.18
CA THR A 75 -16.73 4.01 -5.43
C THR A 75 -16.98 3.90 -3.93
N ASN A 76 -16.01 3.38 -3.19
CA ASN A 76 -16.01 3.43 -1.73
C ASN A 76 -15.28 4.69 -1.20
N PHE A 77 -15.29 5.76 -2.00
CA PHE A 77 -14.69 7.06 -1.71
C PHE A 77 -15.33 8.15 -2.56
N THR A 78 -15.25 9.41 -2.11
CA THR A 78 -15.74 10.55 -2.88
C THR A 78 -14.77 10.90 -4.00
N SER A 79 -15.24 10.98 -5.25
CA SER A 79 -14.42 11.32 -6.42
C SER A 79 -15.21 12.11 -7.45
N GLY A 80 -14.84 13.38 -7.67
CA GLY A 80 -15.47 14.21 -8.70
C GLY A 80 -15.28 13.65 -10.11
N SER A 81 -14.11 13.09 -10.41
CA SER A 81 -13.82 12.48 -11.71
C SER A 81 -14.66 11.24 -11.98
N LEU A 82 -14.88 10.39 -10.96
CA LEU A 82 -15.71 9.20 -11.14
C LEU A 82 -17.20 9.55 -11.20
N THR A 83 -17.68 10.51 -10.41
CA THR A 83 -19.05 11.06 -10.58
C THR A 83 -19.26 11.60 -11.99
N ALA A 84 -18.28 12.32 -12.56
CA ALA A 84 -18.36 12.82 -13.93
C ALA A 84 -18.35 11.69 -14.98
N PHE A 85 -17.58 10.63 -14.74
CA PHE A 85 -17.49 9.46 -15.62
C PHE A 85 -18.76 8.60 -15.58
N THR A 86 -19.34 8.35 -14.40
CA THR A 86 -20.51 7.49 -14.22
C THR A 86 -21.84 8.24 -14.44
N GLY A 87 -21.83 9.58 -14.38
CA GLY A 87 -23.02 10.42 -14.56
C GLY A 87 -24.02 10.39 -13.39
N SER A 88 -23.65 9.78 -12.25
CA SER A 88 -24.51 9.63 -11.07
C SER A 88 -23.67 9.62 -9.79
N GLN A 89 -24.32 9.64 -8.62
CA GLN A 89 -23.62 9.53 -7.33
C GLN A 89 -22.85 8.21 -7.30
N SER A 90 -21.53 8.31 -7.42
CA SER A 90 -20.67 7.13 -7.50
C SER A 90 -20.51 6.43 -6.16
N LEU A 91 -20.84 7.07 -5.03
CA LEU A 91 -20.55 6.51 -3.71
C LEU A 91 -21.43 5.28 -3.43
N ASN A 92 -20.79 4.19 -3.03
CA ASN A 92 -21.45 2.95 -2.66
C ASN A 92 -22.43 3.16 -1.49
N PRO A 93 -23.72 2.82 -1.63
CA PRO A 93 -24.70 2.92 -0.55
C PRO A 93 -24.32 2.12 0.70
N THR A 94 -23.65 0.96 0.55
CA THR A 94 -23.25 0.09 1.68
C THR A 94 -22.34 0.81 2.68
N VAL A 95 -21.57 1.83 2.23
CA VAL A 95 -20.68 2.59 3.11
C VAL A 95 -21.35 3.80 3.77
N SER A 96 -22.66 4.01 3.60
CA SER A 96 -23.45 5.00 4.36
C SER A 96 -22.87 6.42 4.38
N GLY A 97 -22.34 6.90 3.26
CA GLY A 97 -21.75 8.24 3.17
C GLY A 97 -20.30 8.37 3.67
N ARG A 98 -19.72 7.28 4.19
CA ARG A 98 -18.33 7.25 4.67
C ARG A 98 -17.35 7.36 3.51
N ASN A 99 -16.22 8.01 3.77
CA ASN A 99 -15.05 7.90 2.88
C ASN A 99 -14.24 6.67 3.28
N PHE A 100 -14.78 5.50 2.96
CA PHE A 100 -14.26 4.20 3.40
C PHE A 100 -12.78 3.99 3.02
N LEU A 101 -12.37 4.41 1.83
CA LEU A 101 -10.96 4.31 1.41
C LEU A 101 -10.03 5.14 2.31
N ASN A 102 -10.45 6.33 2.75
CA ASN A 102 -9.65 7.17 3.65
C ASN A 102 -9.61 6.64 5.08
N GLU A 103 -10.74 6.12 5.58
CA GLU A 103 -10.82 5.51 6.91
C GLU A 103 -9.93 4.27 7.01
N THR A 104 -10.00 3.39 6.03
CA THR A 104 -9.18 2.17 5.97
C THR A 104 -7.70 2.48 5.78
N ARG A 105 -7.35 3.51 4.99
CA ARG A 105 -5.98 4.00 4.87
C ARG A 105 -5.42 4.43 6.23
N THR A 106 -6.21 5.17 6.99
CA THR A 106 -5.82 5.63 8.33
C THR A 106 -5.62 4.45 9.27
N ALA A 107 -6.56 3.51 9.32
CA ALA A 107 -6.45 2.32 10.17
C ALA A 107 -5.27 1.41 9.81
N ALA A 108 -5.01 1.22 8.51
CA ALA A 108 -3.87 0.47 8.01
C ALA A 108 -2.54 1.14 8.37
N ALA A 109 -2.45 2.47 8.22
CA ALA A 109 -1.27 3.24 8.62
C ALA A 109 -0.99 3.10 10.13
N ASN A 110 -2.03 3.19 10.97
CA ASN A 110 -1.91 3.00 12.42
C ASN A 110 -1.43 1.59 12.80
N ALA A 111 -1.81 0.56 12.03
CA ALA A 111 -1.37 -0.82 12.23
C ALA A 111 0.01 -1.13 11.59
N GLY A 112 0.61 -0.19 10.85
CA GLY A 112 1.86 -0.43 10.12
C GLY A 112 1.71 -1.39 8.94
N LEU A 113 0.59 -1.30 8.22
CA LEU A 113 0.29 -2.01 6.97
C LEU A 113 0.40 -1.05 5.78
N ILE A 114 0.85 -1.58 4.64
CA ILE A 114 0.72 -0.91 3.34
C ILE A 114 -0.74 -0.99 2.92
N HIS A 115 -1.31 0.14 2.48
CA HIS A 115 -2.69 0.23 1.99
C HIS A 115 -2.69 0.39 0.47
N GLY A 116 -3.38 -0.52 -0.22
CA GLY A 116 -3.58 -0.48 -1.67
C GLY A 116 -5.05 -0.32 -2.02
N ALA A 117 -5.37 0.58 -2.95
CA ALA A 117 -6.71 0.68 -3.51
C ALA A 117 -6.93 -0.41 -4.56
N TRP A 118 -7.90 -1.28 -4.35
CA TRP A 118 -8.30 -2.32 -5.27
C TRP A 118 -9.53 -1.90 -6.06
N PHE A 119 -9.41 -1.89 -7.38
CA PHE A 119 -10.52 -1.64 -8.29
C PHE A 119 -11.05 -2.98 -8.81
N GLU A 120 -12.15 -3.43 -8.22
CA GLU A 120 -12.75 -4.72 -8.54
C GLU A 120 -12.99 -4.84 -10.04
N TYR A 121 -12.57 -5.98 -10.62
CA TYR A 121 -12.71 -6.31 -12.03
C TYR A 121 -12.23 -5.22 -13.02
N GLY A 122 -11.30 -4.35 -12.62
CA GLY A 122 -10.79 -3.30 -13.50
C GLY A 122 -11.83 -2.23 -13.83
N LEU A 123 -12.64 -1.82 -12.85
CA LEU A 123 -13.73 -0.82 -12.98
C LEU A 123 -14.97 -1.33 -13.72
N MET A 124 -15.19 -2.65 -13.79
CA MET A 124 -16.45 -3.17 -14.33
C MET A 124 -17.62 -2.86 -13.39
N ALA A 125 -18.79 -2.59 -13.98
CA ALA A 125 -20.05 -2.52 -13.27
C ALA A 125 -20.77 -3.88 -13.33
N GLU A 126 -21.66 -4.14 -12.37
CA GLU A 126 -22.53 -5.31 -12.44
C GLU A 126 -23.45 -5.22 -13.67
N TYR A 127 -23.76 -6.37 -14.28
CA TYR A 127 -24.72 -6.42 -15.37
C TYR A 127 -26.12 -6.14 -14.81
N SER A 128 -26.84 -5.18 -15.39
CA SER A 128 -28.15 -4.68 -14.92
C SER A 128 -28.08 -3.78 -13.67
N SER A 129 -28.64 -4.22 -12.54
CA SER A 129 -28.70 -3.46 -11.29
C SER A 129 -27.67 -3.99 -10.29
N PRO A 130 -26.78 -3.14 -9.76
CA PRO A 130 -25.84 -3.55 -8.71
C PRO A 130 -26.54 -4.04 -7.45
N SER A 131 -25.96 -5.05 -6.80
CA SER A 131 -26.50 -5.76 -5.64
C SER A 131 -26.02 -5.25 -4.28
N ASN A 132 -25.45 -4.04 -4.24
CA ASN A 132 -24.84 -3.39 -3.06
C ASN A 132 -25.81 -3.03 -1.93
#